data_AF-A0A3N2N0W3-F1
#
_entry.id   AF-A0A3N2N0W3-F1
#
_cell.length_a   1.000
_cell.length_b   1.000
_cell.length_c   1.000
_cell.angle_alpha   90.00
_cell.angle_beta   90.00
_cell.angle_gamma   90.00
#
_symmetry.space_group_name_H-M   'P 1'
#
loop_
_entity.id
_entity.type
_entity.pdbx_description
1 polymer ?
#
loop_
_entity_poly.entity_id
_entity_poly.type
_entity_poly.pdbx_seq_one_letter_code
_entity_poly.pdbx_strand_id
1 'polypeptide(L)'
;MKIALINYSFTPLMSAISTRLNESGHQFITATATGNGCNSPHNVVDLKIGNRIDRAVHNALGWLSDTHGMHSTRVTASLLDRIIALNPDVVHLVGSNNAFLNIPFMAYVMMRCKMPVVLSLTEDTIPGTGHNALIKRGKFRRKTIESTFRAWDLLHIVCDSKHTAECAILNGLDGHPTYIISNDDTSKAAEQYVTLYDNIK
;
A
#
# COMPACT_ATOMS: atom_id res chain seq x y z
N MET A 1 -11.55 -15.23 -3.55
CA MET A 1 -10.69 -14.70 -2.47
C MET A 1 -11.25 -13.38 -1.97
N LYS A 2 -10.73 -12.85 -0.86
CA LYS A 2 -11.04 -11.52 -0.34
C LYS A 2 -9.78 -10.66 -0.34
N ILE A 3 -9.76 -9.61 -1.15
CA ILE A 3 -8.58 -8.75 -1.32
C ILE A 3 -8.86 -7.38 -0.70
N ALA A 4 -7.94 -6.85 0.10
CA ALA A 4 -8.03 -5.48 0.61
C ALA A 4 -7.21 -4.53 -0.26
N LEU A 5 -7.88 -3.63 -1.00
CA LEU A 5 -7.24 -2.60 -1.82
C LEU A 5 -7.16 -1.28 -1.06
N ILE A 6 -5.94 -0.85 -0.74
CA ILE A 6 -5.67 0.34 0.08
C ILE A 6 -4.98 1.40 -0.76
N ASN A 7 -5.51 2.63 -0.74
CA ASN A 7 -4.89 3.78 -1.39
C ASN A 7 -5.37 5.11 -0.77
N TYR A 8 -4.79 6.25 -1.20
CA TYR A 8 -5.28 7.57 -0.80
C TYR A 8 -6.66 7.88 -1.39
N SER A 9 -6.88 7.55 -2.67
CA SER A 9 -8.16 7.73 -3.38
C SER A 9 -8.47 6.49 -4.23
N PHE A 10 -9.73 6.35 -4.65
CA PHE A 10 -10.13 5.31 -5.59
C PHE A 10 -9.65 5.68 -7.00
N THR A 11 -8.69 4.93 -7.55
CA THR A 11 -8.04 5.22 -8.84
C THR A 11 -8.63 4.38 -9.98
N PRO A 12 -8.37 4.75 -11.25
CA PRO A 12 -8.74 3.92 -12.39
C PRO A 12 -8.19 2.50 -12.31
N LEU A 13 -6.95 2.33 -11.82
CA LEU A 13 -6.36 1.01 -11.59
C LEU A 13 -7.14 0.22 -10.53
N MET A 14 -7.50 0.82 -9.39
CA MET A 14 -8.36 0.16 -8.40
C MET A 14 -9.70 -0.24 -9.00
N SER A 15 -10.29 0.61 -9.86
CA SER A 15 -11.53 0.28 -10.56
C SER A 15 -11.35 -0.92 -11.49
N ALA A 16 -10.29 -0.95 -12.28
CA ALA A 16 -10.01 -2.05 -13.20
C ALA A 16 -9.77 -3.36 -12.45
N ILE A 17 -8.98 -3.33 -11.37
CA ILE A 17 -8.77 -4.49 -10.48
C ILE A 17 -10.10 -4.94 -9.88
N SER A 18 -10.90 -4.02 -9.36
CA SER A 18 -12.22 -4.34 -8.77
C SER A 18 -13.16 -5.02 -9.78
N THR A 19 -13.19 -4.54 -11.02
CA THR A 19 -13.96 -5.16 -12.10
C THR A 19 -13.48 -6.60 -12.37
N ARG A 20 -12.17 -6.83 -12.49
CA ARG A 20 -11.62 -8.17 -12.74
C ARG A 20 -11.82 -9.13 -11.57
N LEU A 21 -11.74 -8.63 -10.33
CA LEU A 21 -12.06 -9.41 -9.14
C LEU A 21 -13.53 -9.87 -9.16
N ASN A 22 -14.46 -9.00 -9.58
CA ASN A 22 -15.89 -9.37 -9.71
C ASN A 22 -16.11 -10.46 -10.75
N GLU A 23 -15.53 -10.29 -11.93
CA GLU A 23 -15.62 -11.26 -13.02
C GLU A 23 -15.07 -12.64 -12.60
N SER A 24 -14.06 -12.65 -11.72
CA SER A 24 -13.43 -13.86 -11.19
C SER A 24 -14.13 -14.41 -9.93
N GLY A 25 -15.28 -13.84 -9.53
CA GLY A 25 -16.03 -14.27 -8.34
C GLY A 25 -15.32 -14.00 -7.02
N HIS A 26 -14.35 -13.09 -7.00
CA HIS A 26 -13.66 -12.66 -5.79
C HIS A 26 -14.39 -11.50 -5.11
N GLN A 27 -14.18 -11.40 -3.81
CA GLN A 27 -14.61 -10.30 -2.97
C GLN A 27 -13.45 -9.32 -2.79
N PHE A 28 -13.78 -8.05 -2.56
CA PHE A 28 -12.76 -7.08 -2.18
C PHE A 28 -13.27 -6.09 -1.15
N ILE A 29 -12.34 -5.43 -0.49
CA ILE A 29 -12.54 -4.34 0.45
C ILE A 29 -11.79 -3.16 -0.14
N THR A 30 -12.40 -1.99 -0.22
CA THR A 30 -11.66 -0.78 -0.56
C THR A 30 -11.39 0.03 0.70
N ALA A 31 -10.18 0.57 0.82
CA ALA A 31 -9.84 1.52 1.88
C ALA A 31 -9.22 2.77 1.26
N THR A 32 -9.93 3.90 1.37
CA THR A 32 -9.49 5.18 0.80
C THR A 32 -9.51 6.32 1.82
N ALA A 33 -8.52 7.20 1.78
CA ALA A 33 -8.46 8.39 2.63
C ALA A 33 -9.46 9.49 2.20
N THR A 34 -9.79 9.56 0.91
CA THR A 34 -10.84 10.46 0.42
C THR A 34 -12.23 9.99 0.86
N GLY A 35 -12.43 8.68 1.05
CA GLY A 35 -13.72 8.09 1.38
C GLY A 35 -14.62 7.91 0.15
N ASN A 36 -14.07 8.01 -1.06
CA ASN A 36 -14.77 7.64 -2.28
C ASN A 36 -14.57 6.12 -2.44
N GLY A 37 -15.66 5.37 -2.30
CA GLY A 37 -15.67 3.91 -2.38
C GLY A 37 -16.05 3.38 -3.77
N CYS A 38 -16.16 2.06 -3.89
CA CYS A 38 -16.64 1.38 -5.08
C CYS A 38 -18.09 0.94 -4.88
N ASN A 39 -19.03 1.45 -5.69
CA ASN A 39 -20.42 0.99 -5.65
C ASN A 39 -20.57 -0.31 -6.46
N SER A 40 -20.14 -1.44 -5.89
CA SER A 40 -20.16 -2.76 -6.51
C SER A 40 -20.77 -3.81 -5.56
N PRO A 41 -21.57 -4.77 -6.04
CA PRO A 41 -22.23 -5.77 -5.20
C PRO A 41 -21.28 -6.77 -4.52
N HIS A 42 -20.06 -6.92 -5.04
CA HIS A 42 -19.01 -7.79 -4.47
C HIS A 42 -18.00 -7.02 -3.62
N ASN A 43 -18.16 -5.70 -3.54
CA ASN A 43 -17.46 -4.90 -2.55
C ASN A 43 -18.05 -5.21 -1.18
N VAL A 44 -17.24 -5.80 -0.32
CA VAL A 44 -17.68 -6.19 1.02
C VAL A 44 -17.93 -4.95 1.86
N VAL A 45 -17.02 -3.96 1.79
CA VAL A 45 -17.05 -2.75 2.60
C VAL A 45 -16.13 -1.68 1.99
N ASP A 46 -16.58 -0.42 2.06
CA ASP A 46 -15.74 0.77 1.84
C ASP A 46 -15.26 1.37 3.18
N LEU A 47 -13.95 1.30 3.42
CA LEU A 47 -13.31 1.88 4.60
C LEU A 47 -12.79 3.28 4.30
N LYS A 48 -13.22 4.25 5.09
CA LYS A 48 -12.64 5.59 5.09
C LYS A 48 -11.44 5.66 6.05
N ILE A 49 -10.29 6.07 5.54
CA ILE A 49 -9.06 6.21 6.32
C ILE A 49 -9.01 7.60 6.96
N GLY A 50 -9.16 7.64 8.30
CA GLY A 50 -9.06 8.86 9.11
C GLY A 50 -10.21 9.87 8.94
N ASN A 51 -10.16 10.96 9.73
CA ASN A 51 -11.11 12.07 9.68
C ASN A 51 -10.48 13.36 9.10
N ARG A 52 -11.30 14.33 8.64
CA ARG A 52 -10.81 15.59 8.02
C ARG A 52 -9.86 16.39 8.94
N ILE A 53 -10.13 16.40 10.23
CA ILE A 53 -9.37 17.15 11.25
C ILE A 53 -7.99 16.52 11.46
N ASP A 54 -7.93 15.19 11.55
CA ASP A 54 -6.66 14.45 11.70
C ASP A 54 -5.72 14.66 10.50
N ARG A 55 -6.27 14.80 9.28
CA ARG A 55 -5.48 15.07 8.06
C ARG A 55 -4.84 16.45 8.05
N ALA A 56 -5.53 17.48 8.53
CA ALA A 56 -4.99 18.85 8.59
C ALA A 56 -3.84 18.96 9.59
N VAL A 57 -3.98 18.33 10.76
CA VAL A 57 -2.93 18.24 11.79
C VAL A 57 -1.74 17.41 11.28
N HIS A 58 -2.00 16.34 10.52
CA HIS A 58 -0.96 15.47 9.98
C HIS A 58 -0.09 16.14 8.91
N ASN A 59 -0.69 16.87 7.97
CA ASN A 59 0.06 17.61 6.95
C ASN A 59 0.93 18.70 7.57
N ALA A 60 0.47 19.36 8.66
CA ALA A 60 1.27 20.34 9.39
C ALA A 60 2.46 19.70 10.12
N LEU A 61 2.29 18.52 10.71
CA LEU A 61 3.37 17.78 11.41
C LEU A 61 4.38 17.12 10.46
N GLY A 62 3.93 16.55 9.34
CA GLY A 62 4.80 16.01 8.29
C GLY A 62 5.64 17.09 7.59
N TRP A 63 5.10 18.30 7.45
CA TRP A 63 5.85 19.46 6.98
C TRP A 63 6.94 19.89 7.98
N LEU A 64 6.65 19.88 9.29
CA LEU A 64 7.54 20.36 10.35
C LEU A 64 8.70 19.39 10.68
N SER A 65 8.48 18.07 10.64
CA SER A 65 9.55 17.07 10.78
C SER A 65 9.51 16.08 9.62
N ASP A 66 10.67 15.70 9.07
CA ASP A 66 10.83 14.73 7.98
C ASP A 66 10.41 13.32 8.45
N THR A 67 9.11 13.12 8.61
CA THR A 67 8.45 11.97 9.23
C THR A 67 7.11 11.68 8.54
N HIS A 68 6.98 12.07 7.28
CA HIS A 68 5.92 11.58 6.40
C HIS A 68 5.90 10.04 6.49
N GLY A 69 4.73 9.46 6.78
CA GLY A 69 4.60 8.02 7.05
C GLY A 69 5.05 7.53 8.43
N MET A 70 5.24 8.38 9.45
CA MET A 70 5.57 7.94 10.83
C MET A 70 4.63 8.47 11.93
N HIS A 71 3.82 9.50 11.66
CA HIS A 71 2.92 10.12 12.65
C HIS A 71 1.47 9.61 12.60
N SER A 72 1.15 8.72 11.67
CA SER A 72 -0.23 8.23 11.44
C SER A 72 -0.55 6.98 12.28
N THR A 73 0.07 6.76 13.44
CA THR A 73 -0.05 5.48 14.18
C THR A 73 -1.49 5.17 14.58
N ARG A 74 -2.27 6.16 15.03
CA ARG A 74 -3.69 5.95 15.40
C ARG A 74 -4.59 5.65 14.20
N VAL A 75 -4.40 6.39 13.10
CA VAL A 75 -5.19 6.19 11.87
C VAL A 75 -4.82 4.87 11.21
N THR A 76 -3.53 4.54 11.19
CA THR A 76 -3.03 3.25 10.69
C THR A 76 -3.56 2.12 11.58
N ALA A 77 -3.46 2.20 12.92
CA ALA A 77 -4.01 1.20 13.83
C ALA A 77 -5.52 0.98 13.61
N SER A 78 -6.32 2.05 13.56
CA SER A 78 -7.76 1.91 13.32
C SER A 78 -8.08 1.32 11.95
N LEU A 79 -7.29 1.58 10.92
CA LEU A 79 -7.43 0.93 9.62
C LEU A 79 -7.11 -0.57 9.73
N LEU A 80 -5.96 -0.89 10.35
CA LEU A 80 -5.48 -2.26 10.50
C LEU A 80 -6.44 -3.12 11.32
N ASP A 81 -7.00 -2.61 12.40
CA ASP A 81 -8.00 -3.33 13.20
C ASP A 81 -9.21 -3.74 12.34
N ARG A 82 -9.67 -2.85 11.47
CA ARG A 82 -10.80 -3.12 10.56
C ARG A 82 -10.41 -4.11 9.46
N ILE A 83 -9.21 -3.97 8.90
CA ILE A 83 -8.69 -4.91 7.89
C ILE A 83 -8.55 -6.31 8.47
N ILE A 84 -7.98 -6.44 9.66
CA ILE A 84 -7.82 -7.73 10.36
C ILE A 84 -9.18 -8.35 10.67
N ALA A 85 -10.14 -7.56 11.17
CA ALA A 85 -11.49 -8.05 11.45
C ALA A 85 -12.22 -8.57 10.20
N LEU A 86 -11.93 -7.98 9.03
CA LEU A 86 -12.48 -8.43 7.76
C LEU A 86 -11.75 -9.65 7.18
N ASN A 87 -10.55 -9.99 7.69
CA ASN A 87 -9.74 -11.14 7.33
C ASN A 87 -9.60 -11.34 5.81
N PRO A 88 -8.96 -10.40 5.08
CA PRO A 88 -8.62 -10.60 3.67
C PRO A 88 -7.53 -11.67 3.52
N ASP A 89 -7.55 -12.36 2.38
CA ASP A 89 -6.48 -13.28 1.98
C ASP A 89 -5.19 -12.51 1.60
N VAL A 90 -5.34 -11.33 0.98
CA VAL A 90 -4.22 -10.47 0.54
C VAL A 90 -4.52 -9.01 0.82
N VAL A 91 -3.53 -8.26 1.30
CA VAL A 91 -3.58 -6.79 1.43
C VAL A 91 -2.75 -6.16 0.33
N HIS A 92 -3.34 -5.31 -0.50
CA HIS A 92 -2.65 -4.61 -1.58
C HIS A 92 -2.65 -3.11 -1.37
N LEU A 93 -1.44 -2.55 -1.26
CA LEU A 93 -1.15 -1.13 -1.28
C LEU A 93 -1.00 -0.70 -2.75
N VAL A 94 -2.08 -0.17 -3.33
CA VAL A 94 -2.22 0.03 -4.79
C VAL A 94 -1.46 1.26 -5.30
N GLY A 95 -1.21 2.24 -4.45
CA GLY A 95 -0.84 3.59 -4.88
C GLY A 95 0.51 4.13 -4.41
N SER A 96 0.97 5.08 -5.22
CA SER A 96 2.25 5.78 -5.24
C SER A 96 2.54 6.71 -4.05
N ASN A 97 1.56 7.03 -3.21
CA ASN A 97 1.77 7.96 -2.11
C ASN A 97 1.27 7.35 -0.80
N ASN A 98 2.02 6.38 -0.28
CA ASN A 98 1.71 5.75 1.01
C ASN A 98 2.12 6.60 2.22
N ALA A 99 2.44 7.89 2.02
CA ALA A 99 2.85 8.81 3.10
C ALA A 99 1.77 9.00 4.18
N PHE A 100 0.52 8.59 3.93
CA PHE A 100 -0.58 8.64 4.90
C PHE A 100 -0.61 7.44 5.87
N LEU A 101 0.19 6.39 5.63
CA LEU A 101 0.27 5.19 6.47
C LEU A 101 1.60 5.14 7.22
N ASN A 102 1.55 4.60 8.44
CA ASN A 102 2.76 4.23 9.17
C ASN A 102 3.26 2.87 8.68
N ILE A 103 4.16 2.87 7.67
CA ILE A 103 4.67 1.64 7.04
C ILE A 103 5.37 0.71 8.06
N PRO A 104 6.30 1.16 8.91
CA PRO A 104 6.91 0.29 9.93
C PRO A 104 5.90 -0.36 10.86
N PHE A 105 4.90 0.40 11.32
CA PHE A 105 3.86 -0.14 12.19
C PHE A 105 2.96 -1.15 11.46
N MET A 106 2.59 -0.85 10.20
CA MET A 106 1.84 -1.78 9.37
C MET A 106 2.60 -3.07 9.11
N ALA A 107 3.89 -2.99 8.74
CA ALA A 107 4.73 -4.17 8.56
C ALA A 107 4.74 -5.04 9.83
N TYR A 108 4.95 -4.44 10.99
CA TYR A 108 4.91 -5.13 12.28
C TYR A 108 3.61 -5.89 12.52
N VAL A 109 2.46 -5.26 12.24
CA VAL A 109 1.15 -5.89 12.39
C VAL A 109 0.94 -7.00 11.35
N MET A 110 1.22 -6.75 10.08
CA MET A 110 1.03 -7.72 8.99
C MET A 110 1.87 -8.97 9.18
N MET A 111 3.14 -8.82 9.60
CA MET A 111 4.02 -9.94 9.92
C MET A 111 3.51 -10.78 11.10
N ARG A 112 2.89 -10.14 12.12
CA ARG A 112 2.28 -10.86 13.26
C ARG A 112 1.01 -11.61 12.86
N CYS A 113 0.22 -11.03 11.97
CA CYS A 113 -0.99 -11.64 11.44
C CYS A 113 -0.72 -12.63 10.30
N LYS A 114 0.53 -12.76 9.85
CA LYS A 114 0.93 -13.57 8.69
C LYS A 114 0.08 -13.28 7.45
N MET A 115 -0.16 -11.98 7.21
CA MET A 115 -0.93 -11.51 6.08
C MET A 115 -0.01 -11.19 4.90
N PRO A 116 -0.22 -11.80 3.71
CA PRO A 116 0.48 -11.42 2.49
C PRO A 116 0.17 -9.99 2.07
N VAL A 117 1.22 -9.25 1.72
CA VAL A 117 1.11 -7.85 1.31
C VAL A 117 1.71 -7.64 -0.06
N VAL A 118 0.93 -7.06 -0.96
CA VAL A 118 1.39 -6.54 -2.25
C VAL A 118 1.61 -5.04 -2.12
N LEU A 119 2.77 -4.55 -2.54
CA LEU A 119 3.11 -3.13 -2.57
C LEU A 119 3.45 -2.71 -4.00
N SER A 120 2.60 -1.87 -4.59
CA SER A 120 2.86 -1.29 -5.91
C SER A 120 3.74 -0.04 -5.79
N LEU A 121 4.82 -0.01 -6.57
CA LEU A 121 5.83 1.03 -6.59
C LEU A 121 5.96 1.64 -7.99
N THR A 122 6.22 2.95 -8.00
CA THR A 122 6.76 3.71 -9.14
C THR A 122 8.03 4.42 -8.64
N GLU A 123 8.82 5.02 -9.53
CA GLU A 123 10.12 5.62 -9.17
C GLU A 123 10.03 6.60 -7.97
N ASP A 124 9.00 7.43 -7.92
CA ASP A 124 8.80 8.46 -6.90
C ASP A 124 8.35 7.93 -5.53
N THR A 125 8.06 6.63 -5.44
CA THR A 125 7.26 6.04 -4.35
C THR A 125 8.03 4.99 -3.57
N ILE A 126 9.23 4.67 -4.07
CA ILE A 126 10.17 3.76 -3.45
C ILE A 126 10.46 4.25 -2.03
N PRO A 127 10.11 3.45 -1.00
CA PRO A 127 10.41 3.80 0.38
C PRO A 127 11.89 4.10 0.57
N GLY A 128 12.20 5.24 1.18
CA GLY A 128 13.58 5.68 1.43
C GLY A 128 14.11 6.70 0.43
N THR A 129 13.44 6.92 -0.71
CA THR A 129 13.67 8.10 -1.55
C THR A 129 12.93 9.30 -0.92
N GLY A 130 13.63 10.43 -0.80
CA GLY A 130 13.20 11.53 0.08
C GLY A 130 12.09 12.39 -0.54
N HIS A 131 11.09 12.74 0.27
CA HIS A 131 10.17 13.86 0.00
C HIS A 131 10.66 15.14 0.70
N ASN A 132 10.20 16.30 0.24
CA ASN A 132 10.52 17.61 0.84
C ASN A 132 10.01 17.70 2.28
N ALA A 133 10.93 17.89 3.22
CA ALA A 133 10.60 18.18 4.61
C ALA A 133 11.61 19.15 5.23
N LEU A 134 11.14 19.90 6.24
CA LEU A 134 11.87 20.99 6.88
C LEU A 134 13.12 20.51 7.66
N ILE A 135 13.07 19.33 8.31
CA ILE A 135 14.18 18.77 9.09
C ILE A 135 14.53 17.37 8.57
N LYS A 136 15.44 17.27 7.60
CA LYS A 136 15.81 15.99 6.99
C LYS A 136 16.50 15.06 7.99
N ARG A 137 15.93 13.86 8.22
CA ARG A 137 16.53 12.78 9.04
C ARG A 137 16.85 11.55 8.20
N GLY A 138 17.49 11.77 7.05
CA GLY A 138 17.70 10.76 6.01
C GLY A 138 18.37 9.45 6.50
N LYS A 139 19.42 9.53 7.32
CA LYS A 139 20.14 8.34 7.82
C LYS A 139 19.27 7.45 8.72
N PHE A 140 18.51 8.05 9.64
CA PHE A 140 17.64 7.31 10.57
C PHE A 140 16.44 6.69 9.85
N ARG A 141 15.81 7.44 8.94
CA ARG A 141 14.73 6.96 8.10
C ARG A 141 15.16 5.76 7.27
N ARG A 142 16.28 5.90 6.56
CA ARG A 142 16.81 4.86 5.67
C ARG A 142 17.04 3.57 6.42
N LYS A 143 17.74 3.63 7.56
CA LYS A 143 17.96 2.46 8.44
C LYS A 143 16.66 1.81 8.91
N THR A 144 15.67 2.61 9.31
CA THR A 144 14.38 2.10 9.82
C THR A 144 13.57 1.45 8.70
N ILE A 145 13.49 2.07 7.52
CA ILE A 145 12.80 1.53 6.35
C ILE A 145 13.50 0.25 5.89
N GLU A 146 14.81 0.28 5.64
CA GLU A 146 15.57 -0.90 5.19
C GLU A 146 15.41 -2.07 6.16
N SER A 147 15.52 -1.84 7.48
CA SER A 147 15.32 -2.92 8.46
C SER A 147 13.88 -3.44 8.51
N THR A 148 12.88 -2.56 8.35
CA THR A 148 11.47 -2.96 8.28
C THR A 148 11.22 -3.85 7.08
N PHE A 149 11.65 -3.42 5.89
CA PHE A 149 11.42 -4.13 4.65
C PHE A 149 12.15 -5.48 4.64
N ARG A 150 13.44 -5.51 5.02
CA ARG A 150 14.20 -6.77 5.14
C ARG A 150 13.56 -7.81 6.06
N ALA A 151 12.83 -7.39 7.09
CA ALA A 151 12.15 -8.29 8.01
C ALA A 151 10.80 -8.80 7.48
N TRP A 152 10.22 -8.14 6.47
CA TRP A 152 8.85 -8.37 6.01
C TRP A 152 8.75 -9.60 5.09
N ASP A 153 8.62 -10.77 5.72
CA ASP A 153 8.62 -12.10 5.09
C ASP A 153 7.57 -12.28 3.99
N LEU A 154 6.35 -11.81 4.19
CA LEU A 154 5.24 -11.97 3.24
C LEU A 154 4.98 -10.73 2.37
N LEU A 155 6.01 -9.92 2.12
CA LEU A 155 5.93 -8.76 1.24
C LEU A 155 6.27 -9.13 -0.20
N HIS A 156 5.44 -8.67 -1.12
CA HIS A 156 5.61 -8.78 -2.56
C HIS A 156 5.59 -7.40 -3.20
N ILE A 157 6.57 -7.16 -4.06
CA ILE A 157 6.79 -5.87 -4.69
C ILE A 157 6.27 -5.94 -6.13
N VAL A 158 5.48 -4.95 -6.52
CA VAL A 158 5.07 -4.76 -7.91
C VAL A 158 5.63 -3.44 -8.39
N CYS A 159 6.40 -3.47 -9.48
CA CYS A 159 6.96 -2.28 -10.11
C CYS A 159 6.27 -2.04 -11.45
N ASP A 160 6.05 -0.78 -11.78
CA ASP A 160 5.49 -0.36 -13.07
C ASP A 160 6.46 -0.57 -14.25
N SER A 161 7.76 -0.59 -13.96
CA SER A 161 8.81 -0.80 -14.96
C SER A 161 9.99 -1.61 -14.42
N LYS A 162 10.82 -2.12 -15.33
CA LYS A 162 12.10 -2.74 -14.98
C LYS A 162 13.04 -1.74 -14.28
N HIS A 163 13.03 -0.49 -14.72
CA HIS A 163 13.85 0.55 -14.12
C HIS A 163 13.45 0.80 -12.66
N THR A 164 12.15 0.88 -12.37
CA THR A 164 11.64 1.00 -11.00
C THR A 164 12.08 -0.19 -10.13
N ALA A 165 12.08 -1.41 -10.68
CA ALA A 165 12.54 -2.59 -9.95
C ALA A 165 14.05 -2.52 -9.62
N GLU A 166 14.89 -2.07 -10.55
CA GLU A 166 16.31 -1.84 -10.32
C GLU A 166 16.53 -0.77 -9.23
N CYS A 167 15.79 0.34 -9.29
CA CYS A 167 15.81 1.38 -8.28
C CYS A 167 15.33 0.89 -6.90
N ALA A 168 14.32 0.02 -6.84
CA ALA A 168 13.81 -0.55 -5.59
C ALA A 168 14.88 -1.41 -4.90
N ILE A 169 15.58 -2.26 -5.66
CA ILE A 169 16.69 -3.08 -5.16
C ILE A 169 17.80 -2.19 -4.58
N LEU A 170 18.19 -1.13 -5.30
CA LEU A 170 19.21 -0.18 -4.83
C LEU A 170 18.83 0.57 -3.55
N ASN A 171 17.54 0.62 -3.22
CA ASN A 171 17.01 1.25 -2.01
C ASN A 171 16.62 0.25 -0.90
N GLY A 172 17.12 -0.98 -0.96
CA GLY A 172 17.02 -1.93 0.14
C GLY A 172 15.73 -2.74 0.17
N LEU A 173 15.05 -2.85 -0.97
CA LEU A 173 13.96 -3.81 -1.20
C LEU A 173 14.46 -5.12 -1.83
N ASP A 174 15.77 -5.38 -1.76
CA ASP A 174 16.37 -6.65 -2.16
C ASP A 174 15.81 -7.82 -1.33
N GLY A 175 15.56 -8.96 -1.97
CA GLY A 175 15.13 -10.19 -1.30
C GLY A 175 13.63 -10.45 -1.26
N HIS A 176 12.80 -9.54 -1.78
CA HIS A 176 11.36 -9.78 -1.95
C HIS A 176 11.02 -10.25 -3.38
N PRO A 177 10.02 -11.15 -3.55
CA PRO A 177 9.45 -11.42 -4.85
C PRO A 177 9.00 -10.11 -5.52
N THR A 178 9.58 -9.85 -6.69
CA THR A 178 9.36 -8.61 -7.45
C THR A 178 8.71 -8.95 -8.79
N TYR A 179 7.61 -8.26 -9.10
CA TYR A 179 6.83 -8.43 -10.32
C TYR A 179 6.81 -7.12 -11.10
N ILE A 180 6.78 -7.21 -12.43
CA ILE A 180 6.68 -6.03 -13.30
C ILE A 180 5.29 -6.02 -13.92
N ILE A 181 4.46 -5.05 -13.56
CA ILE A 181 3.10 -4.86 -14.07
C ILE A 181 3.00 -3.41 -14.54
N SER A 182 3.06 -3.20 -15.87
CA SER A 182 2.93 -1.87 -16.45
C SER A 182 1.52 -1.30 -16.22
N ASN A 183 1.46 0.00 -15.93
CA ASN A 183 0.20 0.73 -15.78
C ASN A 183 -0.29 1.38 -17.09
N ASP A 184 0.39 1.15 -18.22
CA ASP A 184 0.04 1.73 -19.52
C ASP A 184 -1.35 1.27 -19.98
N ASP A 185 -1.69 0.01 -19.71
CA ASP A 185 -3.00 -0.58 -19.94
C ASP A 185 -3.55 -1.13 -18.62
N THR A 186 -4.46 -0.35 -18.02
CA THR A 186 -5.09 -0.69 -16.74
C THR A 186 -5.89 -2.00 -16.76
N SER A 187 -6.45 -2.40 -17.91
CA SER A 187 -7.21 -3.66 -18.02
C SER A 187 -6.28 -4.85 -17.97
N LYS A 188 -5.19 -4.79 -18.74
CA LYS A 188 -4.14 -5.82 -18.73
C LYS A 188 -3.43 -5.88 -17.37
N ALA A 189 -3.15 -4.72 -16.78
CA ALA A 189 -2.57 -4.65 -15.43
C ALA A 189 -3.48 -5.36 -14.41
N ALA A 190 -4.78 -5.10 -14.46
CA ALA A 190 -5.75 -5.73 -13.56
C ALA A 190 -5.76 -7.26 -13.68
N GLU A 191 -5.72 -7.82 -14.89
CA GLU A 191 -5.61 -9.28 -15.10
C GLU A 191 -4.33 -9.85 -14.46
N GLN A 192 -3.21 -9.15 -14.60
CA GLN A 192 -1.94 -9.54 -13.99
C GLN A 192 -1.99 -9.47 -12.47
N TYR A 193 -2.64 -8.44 -11.89
CA TYR A 193 -2.85 -8.35 -10.44
C TYR A 193 -3.71 -9.48 -9.90
N VAL A 194 -4.82 -9.83 -10.57
CA VAL A 194 -5.67 -10.95 -10.14
C VAL A 194 -4.89 -12.26 -10.18
N THR A 195 -4.17 -12.53 -11.27
CA THR A 195 -3.29 -13.70 -11.38
C THR A 195 -2.24 -13.71 -10.28
N LEU A 196 -1.68 -12.55 -9.95
CA LEU A 196 -0.70 -12.42 -8.88
C LEU A 196 -1.32 -12.79 -7.52
N TYR A 197 -2.51 -12.29 -7.18
CA TYR A 197 -3.15 -12.62 -5.91
C TYR A 197 -3.43 -14.11 -5.76
N ASP A 198 -3.85 -14.79 -6.81
CA ASP A 198 -4.10 -16.23 -6.79
C ASP A 198 -2.83 -17.06 -6.50
N ASN A 199 -1.66 -16.54 -6.87
CA ASN A 199 -0.37 -17.21 -6.69
C ASN A 199 0.32 -16.92 -5.35
N ILE A 200 -0.07 -15.86 -4.65
CA ILE A 200 0.54 -15.41 -3.39
C ILE A 200 -0.05 -16.14 -2.17
N LYS A 201 -1.17 -16.83 -2.37
CA LYS A 201 -1.97 -17.43 -1.30
C LYS A 201 -1.26 -18.53 -0.51
#